data_AF-A0A7C6TET1-F1
#
_entry.id   AF-A0A7C6TET1-F1
#
_cell.length_a   1.000
_cell.length_b   1.000
_cell.length_c   1.000
_cell.angle_alpha   90.00
_cell.angle_beta   90.00
_cell.angle_gamma   90.00
#
_symmetry.space_group_name_H-M   'P 1'
#
loop_
_entity.id
_entity.type
_entity.pdbx_description
1 polymer ?
#
loop_
_entity_poly.entity_id
_entity_poly.type
_entity_poly.pdbx_seq_one_letter_code
_entity_poly.pdbx_strand_id
1 'polypeptide(L)'
;QEVADAAAEAVRCSHAADLGLAVIGPADPAAPDAPPVYFALATEGQVLRAESRRGRSGVAGRGWLMHLALDLVRRNVLGLPIR
;
A
#
# COMPACT_ATOMS: atom_id res chain seq x y z
N GLN A 1 3.67 8.07 -4.88
CA GLN A 1 4.34 6.76 -4.92
C GLN A 1 5.60 6.71 -4.06
N GLU A 2 6.60 7.57 -4.31
CA GLU A 2 7.92 7.52 -3.61
C GLU A 2 7.82 7.50 -2.08
N VAL A 3 6.91 8.31 -1.50
CA VAL A 3 6.66 8.30 -0.04
C VAL A 3 6.16 6.94 0.46
N ALA A 4 5.31 6.25 -0.32
CA ALA A 4 4.84 4.92 0.04
C ALA A 4 5.98 3.89 -0.02
N ASP A 5 6.85 3.99 -1.03
CA ASP A 5 8.00 3.09 -1.17
C ASP A 5 8.96 3.25 0.01
N ALA A 6 9.33 4.49 0.34
CA ALA A 6 10.20 4.78 1.48
C ALA A 6 9.57 4.34 2.82
N ALA A 7 8.26 4.53 2.99
CA ALA A 7 7.55 4.08 4.18
C ALA A 7 7.53 2.54 4.29
N ALA A 8 7.34 1.83 3.18
CA ALA A 8 7.34 0.37 3.16
C ALA A 8 8.72 -0.19 3.55
N GLU A 9 9.80 0.39 3.00
CA GLU A 9 11.17 0.04 3.39
C GLU A 9 11.43 0.33 4.87
N ALA A 10 11.01 1.51 5.34
CA ALA A 10 11.18 1.88 6.74
C ALA A 10 10.47 0.91 7.70
N VAL A 11 9.24 0.48 7.37
CA VAL A 11 8.50 -0.53 8.15
C VAL A 11 9.26 -1.86 8.18
N ARG A 12 9.75 -2.33 7.02
CA ARG A 12 10.52 -3.58 6.93
C ARG A 12 11.77 -3.52 7.82
N CYS A 13 12.56 -2.46 7.69
CA CYS A 13 13.83 -2.29 8.41
C CYS A 13 13.63 -2.07 9.90
N SER A 14 12.70 -1.19 10.30
CA SER A 14 12.50 -0.83 11.71
C SER A 14 12.00 -2.00 12.56
N HIS A 15 11.29 -2.95 11.93
CA HIS A 15 10.76 -4.13 12.61
C HIS A 15 11.57 -5.39 12.34
N ALA A 16 12.69 -5.30 11.62
CA ALA A 16 13.46 -6.46 11.15
C ALA A 16 12.56 -7.55 10.51
N ALA A 17 11.54 -7.11 9.77
CA ALA A 17 10.55 -7.99 9.16
C ALA A 17 11.00 -8.42 7.77
N ASP A 18 10.48 -9.54 7.29
CA ASP A 18 10.72 -9.99 5.90
C ASP A 18 10.03 -9.05 4.89
N LEU A 19 8.89 -8.49 5.29
CA LEU A 19 8.03 -7.63 4.47
C LEU A 19 7.67 -6.34 5.20
N GLY A 20 7.59 -5.23 4.46
CA GLY A 20 7.03 -3.96 4.94
C GLY A 20 5.95 -3.45 4.00
N LEU A 21 4.75 -3.20 4.53
CA LEU A 21 3.59 -2.74 3.76
C LEU A 21 3.27 -1.29 4.11
N ALA A 22 3.10 -0.44 3.10
CA ALA A 22 2.64 0.93 3.26
C ALA A 22 1.41 1.22 2.40
N VAL A 23 0.45 1.92 3.00
CA VAL A 23 -0.73 2.47 2.34
C VAL A 23 -0.78 3.96 2.66
N ILE A 24 -0.45 4.79 1.68
CA ILE A 24 -0.33 6.25 1.86
C ILE A 24 -1.38 6.95 1.02
N GLY A 25 -2.21 7.75 1.67
CA GLY A 25 -3.27 8.52 1.03
C GLY A 25 -3.56 9.80 1.78
N PRO A 26 -4.45 10.65 1.24
CA PRO A 26 -4.86 11.89 1.90
C PRO A 26 -5.64 11.61 3.18
N ALA A 27 -5.58 12.54 4.12
CA ALA A 27 -6.34 12.49 5.37
C ALA A 27 -7.86 12.51 5.10
N ASP A 28 -8.30 13.31 4.12
CA ASP A 28 -9.65 13.30 3.60
C ASP A 28 -9.69 12.76 2.15
N PRO A 29 -10.08 11.49 1.95
CA PRO A 29 -10.21 10.90 0.63
C PRO A 29 -11.47 11.35 -0.13
N ALA A 30 -12.41 12.06 0.50
CA ALA A 30 -13.62 12.57 -0.16
C ALA A 30 -13.47 13.98 -0.75
N ALA A 31 -12.35 14.67 -0.49
CA ALA A 31 -12.11 15.96 -1.10
C ALA A 31 -12.10 15.86 -2.64
N PRO A 32 -12.66 16.86 -3.37
CA PRO A 32 -12.80 16.80 -4.82
C PRO A 32 -11.50 16.46 -5.56
N ASP A 33 -10.40 17.08 -5.11
CA ASP A 33 -9.06 16.95 -5.67
C ASP A 33 -8.11 16.11 -4.80
N ALA A 34 -8.69 15.23 -3.97
CA ALA A 34 -7.90 14.32 -3.14
C ALA A 34 -6.95 13.48 -4.01
N PRO A 35 -5.63 13.49 -3.72
CA PRO A 35 -4.68 12.61 -4.42
C PRO A 35 -5.06 11.13 -4.19
N PRO A 36 -4.65 10.22 -5.08
CA PRO A 36 -4.95 8.81 -4.91
C PRO A 36 -4.20 8.22 -3.71
N VAL A 37 -4.67 7.06 -3.28
CA VAL A 37 -3.98 6.19 -2.32
C VAL A 37 -2.97 5.35 -3.07
N TYR A 38 -1.73 5.34 -2.57
CA TYR A 38 -0.62 4.57 -3.08
C TYR A 38 -0.34 3.37 -2.18
N PHE A 39 0.11 2.29 -2.80
CA PHE A 39 0.44 1.03 -2.14
C PHE A 39 1.87 0.65 -2.47
N ALA A 40 2.61 0.20 -1.47
CA ALA A 40 3.97 -0.30 -1.63
C ALA A 40 4.22 -1.47 -0.68
N LEU A 41 4.91 -2.49 -1.18
CA LEU A 41 5.36 -3.65 -0.41
C LEU A 41 6.86 -3.82 -0.60
N ALA A 42 7.64 -3.50 0.43
CA ALA A 42 9.07 -3.76 0.45
C ALA A 42 9.33 -5.22 0.81
N THR A 43 10.18 -5.86 0.03
CA THR A 43 10.74 -7.19 0.29
C THR A 43 12.26 -7.07 0.39
N GLU A 44 12.99 -8.19 0.45
CA GLU A 44 14.45 -8.14 0.33
C GLU A 44 14.88 -7.65 -1.06
N GLY A 45 15.51 -6.47 -1.10
CA GLY A 45 16.17 -5.93 -2.29
C GLY A 45 15.25 -5.25 -3.32
N GLN A 46 13.94 -5.17 -3.08
CA GLN A 46 13.01 -4.52 -4.00
C GLN A 46 11.77 -3.97 -3.30
N VAL A 47 11.08 -3.05 -3.98
CA VAL A 47 9.76 -2.54 -3.60
C VAL A 47 8.77 -2.83 -4.71
N LEU A 48 7.74 -3.58 -4.38
CA LEU A 48 6.62 -3.88 -5.26
C LEU A 48 5.53 -2.81 -5.11
N ARG A 49 4.92 -2.43 -6.22
CA ARG A 49 3.89 -1.38 -6.27
C ARG A 49 2.61 -1.96 -6.87
N ALA A 50 1.48 -1.66 -6.26
CA ALA A 50 0.16 -1.91 -6.85
C ALA A 50 -0.40 -0.64 -7.48
N GLU A 51 -1.38 -0.78 -8.38
CA GLU A 51 -2.08 0.35 -8.98
C GLU A 51 -2.67 1.29 -7.91
N SER A 52 -2.41 2.59 -8.04
CA SER A 52 -2.98 3.60 -7.15
C SER A 52 -4.50 3.67 -7.28
N ARG A 53 -5.21 3.90 -6.18
CA ARG A 53 -6.67 3.94 -6.16
C ARG A 53 -7.20 5.27 -5.66
N ARG A 54 -8.30 5.74 -6.23
CA ARG A 54 -9.03 6.86 -5.63
C ARG A 54 -9.52 6.43 -4.25
N GLY A 55 -9.27 7.27 -3.25
CA GLY A 55 -9.77 7.05 -1.90
C GLY A 55 -11.29 7.05 -1.86
N ARG A 56 -11.85 6.42 -0.82
CA ARG A 56 -13.29 6.44 -0.51
C ARG A 56 -13.46 6.79 0.96
N SER A 57 -14.48 7.57 1.30
CA SER A 57 -14.78 7.92 2.67
C SER A 57 -15.39 6.76 3.46
N GLY A 58 -15.36 6.91 4.79
CA GLY A 58 -16.01 6.00 5.72
C GLY A 58 -15.28 4.67 5.95
N VAL A 59 -15.89 3.84 6.79
CA VAL A 59 -15.33 2.55 7.24
C VAL A 59 -15.21 1.58 6.07
N ALA A 60 -16.22 1.51 5.19
CA ALA A 60 -16.20 0.63 4.03
C ALA A 60 -15.05 0.98 3.07
N GLY A 61 -14.77 2.27 2.85
CA GLY A 61 -13.64 2.74 2.05
C GLY A 61 -12.31 2.27 2.63
N ARG A 62 -12.11 2.45 3.95
CA ARG A 62 -10.89 1.98 4.64
C ARG A 62 -10.73 0.46 4.60
N GLY A 63 -11.82 -0.28 4.83
CA GLY A 63 -11.81 -1.75 4.76
C GLY A 63 -11.44 -2.26 3.37
N TRP A 64 -11.96 -1.62 2.32
CA TRP A 64 -11.61 -1.93 0.94
C TRP A 64 -10.13 -1.65 0.62
N LEU A 65 -9.58 -0.52 1.07
CA LEU A 65 -8.14 -0.23 0.91
C LEU A 65 -7.27 -1.26 1.62
N MET A 66 -7.66 -1.68 2.84
CA MET A 66 -6.94 -2.71 3.57
C MET A 66 -6.99 -4.06 2.84
N HIS A 67 -8.15 -4.42 2.28
CA HIS A 67 -8.28 -5.63 1.47
C HIS A 67 -7.32 -5.61 0.26
N LEU A 68 -7.23 -4.49 -0.46
CA LEU A 68 -6.30 -4.36 -1.59
C LEU A 68 -4.83 -4.46 -1.16
N ALA A 69 -4.48 -3.82 -0.05
CA ALA A 69 -3.13 -3.87 0.49
C ALA A 69 -2.74 -5.30 0.89
N LEU A 70 -3.66 -6.07 1.48
CA LEU A 70 -3.44 -7.47 1.82
C LEU A 70 -3.44 -8.39 0.58
N ASP A 71 -4.19 -8.06 -0.48
CA ASP A 71 -4.09 -8.81 -1.74
C ASP A 71 -2.71 -8.61 -2.40
N LEU A 72 -2.08 -7.43 -2.26
CA LEU A 72 -0.69 -7.23 -2.70
C LEU A 72 0.28 -8.17 -1.98
N VAL A 73 0.15 -8.30 -0.65
CA VAL A 73 0.93 -9.26 0.15
C VAL A 73 0.67 -10.68 -0.31
N ARG A 74 -0.61 -11.07 -0.44
CA ARG A 74 -1.03 -12.40 -0.90
C ARG A 74 -0.41 -12.74 -2.26
N ARG A 75 -0.44 -11.80 -3.21
CA ARG A 75 0.14 -12.02 -4.55
C ARG A 75 1.64 -12.26 -4.48
N ASN A 76 2.37 -11.46 -3.70
CA ASN A 76 3.80 -11.67 -3.51
C ASN A 76 4.10 -13.05 -2.89
N VAL A 77 3.43 -13.41 -1.79
CA VAL A 77 3.63 -14.69 -1.10
C VAL A 77 3.32 -15.89 -2.00
N LEU A 78 2.33 -15.76 -2.88
CA LEU A 78 1.90 -16.84 -3.78
C LEU A 78 2.55 -16.78 -5.17
N GLY A 79 3.48 -15.85 -5.42
CA GLY A 79 4.12 -15.68 -6.74
C GLY A 79 3.16 -15.28 -7.87
N LEU A 80 2.06 -14.60 -7.54
CA LEU A 80 1.06 -14.15 -8.51
C LEU A 80 1.45 -12.80 -9.13
N PRO A 81 0.98 -12.49 -10.35
CA PRO A 81 1.19 -11.18 -10.95
C PRO A 81 0.67 -10.04 -10.08
N ILE A 82 1.52 -9.02 -9.88
CA ILE A 82 1.18 -7.77 -9.20
C ILE A 82 0.30 -6.92 -10.12
N ARG A 83 -0.70 -6.25 -9.54
CA ARG A 83 -1.67 -5.40 -10.24
C ARG A 83 -1.82 -4.09 -9.51
#